data_AF-A0A2K3QHI7-F1
#
_entry.id   AF-A0A2K3QHI7-F1
#
_cell.length_a   1.000
_cell.length_b   1.000
_cell.length_c   1.000
_cell.angle_alpha   90.00
_cell.angle_beta   90.00
_cell.angle_gamma   90.00
#
_symmetry.space_group_name_H-M   'P 1'
#
loop_
_entity.id
_entity.type
_entity.pdbx_description
1 polymer ?
#
loop_
_entity_poly.entity_id
_entity_poly.type
_entity_poly.pdbx_seq_one_letter_code
_entity_poly.pdbx_strand_id
1 'polypeptide(L)'
;MADTASDLDRALETIRSVHLPHPEGPLLECFLQDAIDPEQAARYMLRRCFVGRDGLDLTPLLSDWKQLIAAFAYEGPVHQPPDKGVVANVTRRDGGKCCITGLSNSFWDALVVAPILPTTKIRVNKMFSQSLHEMLSAFLGPDLRDWVLSNAASLNAYRNHWLVRKSAASAMSQGFFQFTFSKGCEVQYRVVVVRIGGPAWPSIIDKTPVLRRGCFADHSTSSMYTPDVSALQILSRFAKPIRWSLVAREIGKKPESVTRLPLSSLWRVFSDHGATTLMMSWRLVPASIRIRAYRGLAFLGAHMYGSSCSLKVQQLPFGMYLKTSSVEWHEGLANEYGALQLVRCHTHIPVPRPLDLVSDSEKSYLLTSRVPGLRLGMCIDTLSDGEAKTLVCDLQKCLGELRAIPKEVAPKYVITNVLGKACYDYRINAGLDYDEGRGDFVGPFVNEELFNETLRVGGCFSSQRTQDCLHAR
;
A
#
# COMPACT_ATOMS: atom_id res chain seq x y z
N MET A 1 -30.82 -6.22 -24.32
CA MET A 1 -30.44 -7.44 -23.58
C MET A 1 -30.02 -6.97 -22.20
N ALA A 2 -30.75 -7.36 -21.16
CA ALA A 2 -30.39 -6.99 -19.79
C ALA A 2 -29.05 -7.68 -19.46
N ASP A 3 -28.06 -6.88 -19.08
CA ASP A 3 -26.75 -7.36 -18.68
C ASP A 3 -26.93 -8.17 -17.38
N THR A 4 -26.88 -9.49 -17.47
CA THR A 4 -27.00 -10.35 -16.29
C THR A 4 -25.73 -10.18 -15.48
N ALA A 5 -25.83 -9.46 -14.35
CA ALA A 5 -24.71 -9.27 -13.44
C ALA A 5 -24.02 -10.60 -13.11
N SER A 6 -22.69 -10.60 -13.16
CA SER A 6 -21.85 -11.76 -12.85
C SER A 6 -22.15 -12.30 -11.45
N ASP A 7 -21.99 -13.61 -11.23
CA ASP A 7 -22.15 -14.20 -9.91
C ASP A 7 -21.14 -13.60 -8.92
N LEU A 8 -19.93 -13.25 -9.40
CA LEU A 8 -18.92 -12.52 -8.63
C LEU A 8 -19.42 -11.16 -8.15
N ASP A 9 -19.99 -10.35 -9.03
CA ASP A 9 -20.47 -9.01 -8.69
C ASP A 9 -21.57 -9.09 -7.64
N ARG A 10 -22.52 -10.02 -7.83
CA ARG A 10 -23.60 -10.28 -6.88
C ARG A 10 -23.07 -10.76 -5.52
N ALA A 11 -22.07 -11.62 -5.51
CA ALA A 11 -21.44 -12.11 -4.28
C ALA A 11 -20.68 -11.00 -3.54
N LEU A 12 -19.95 -10.14 -4.26
CA LEU A 12 -19.26 -8.99 -3.67
C LEU A 12 -20.25 -7.96 -3.10
N GLU A 13 -21.33 -7.66 -3.83
CA GLU A 13 -22.40 -6.80 -3.34
C GLU A 13 -23.03 -7.38 -2.07
N THR A 14 -23.25 -8.69 -2.04
CA THR A 14 -23.77 -9.40 -0.87
C THR A 14 -22.85 -9.21 0.34
N ILE A 15 -21.54 -9.49 0.21
CA ILE A 15 -20.56 -9.29 1.30
C ILE A 15 -20.59 -7.85 1.80
N ARG A 16 -20.66 -6.86 0.90
CA ARG A 16 -20.64 -5.42 1.25
C ARG A 16 -21.93 -4.93 1.89
N SER A 17 -23.06 -5.56 1.57
CA SER A 17 -24.36 -5.23 2.19
C SER A 17 -24.47 -5.76 3.63
N VAL A 18 -23.81 -6.88 3.93
CA VAL A 18 -23.70 -7.41 5.29
C VAL A 18 -22.66 -6.59 6.05
N HIS A 19 -23.08 -5.95 7.15
CA HIS A 19 -22.20 -5.12 7.97
C HIS A 19 -21.31 -6.00 8.85
N LEU A 20 -20.29 -6.62 8.24
CA LEU A 20 -19.29 -7.41 8.95
C LEU A 20 -18.26 -6.50 9.63
N PRO A 21 -17.80 -6.82 10.86
CA PRO A 21 -16.77 -6.04 11.52
C PRO A 21 -15.46 -6.11 10.74
N HIS A 22 -14.76 -4.98 10.62
CA HIS A 22 -13.48 -4.97 9.90
C HIS A 22 -12.42 -5.81 10.64
N PRO A 23 -11.65 -6.68 9.95
CA PRO A 23 -11.49 -6.82 8.50
C PRO A 23 -12.21 -8.03 7.87
N GLU A 24 -13.32 -8.51 8.44
CA GLU A 24 -13.98 -9.75 7.99
C GLU A 24 -14.57 -9.63 6.57
N GLY A 25 -15.07 -8.45 6.19
CA GLY A 25 -15.51 -8.16 4.82
C GLY A 25 -14.39 -8.34 3.79
N PRO A 26 -13.28 -7.56 3.88
CA PRO A 26 -12.11 -7.74 3.01
C PRO A 26 -11.54 -9.16 3.02
N LEU A 27 -11.59 -9.86 4.15
CA LEU A 27 -11.15 -11.25 4.25
C LEU A 27 -11.99 -12.19 3.36
N LEU A 28 -13.31 -12.00 3.30
CA LEU A 28 -14.21 -12.75 2.41
C LEU A 28 -14.10 -12.29 0.95
N GLU A 29 -13.91 -11.00 0.68
CA GLU A 29 -13.66 -10.54 -0.69
C GLU A 29 -12.44 -11.22 -1.30
N CYS A 30 -11.38 -11.46 -0.51
CA CYS A 30 -10.21 -12.24 -0.95
C CYS A 30 -10.55 -13.69 -1.31
N PHE A 31 -11.52 -14.33 -0.65
CA PHE A 31 -11.96 -15.69 -1.04
C PHE A 31 -12.50 -15.72 -2.47
N LEU A 32 -13.16 -14.64 -2.91
CA LEU A 32 -13.70 -14.53 -4.27
C LEU A 32 -12.64 -14.07 -5.27
N GLN A 33 -11.96 -12.95 -4.97
CA GLN A 33 -11.07 -12.27 -5.90
C GLN A 33 -9.76 -13.02 -6.14
N ASP A 34 -9.25 -13.72 -5.13
CA ASP A 34 -7.98 -14.46 -5.22
C ASP A 34 -8.18 -15.96 -5.51
N ALA A 35 -9.41 -16.40 -5.81
CA ALA A 35 -9.70 -17.77 -6.28
C ALA A 35 -9.11 -18.05 -7.68
N ILE A 36 -8.95 -19.33 -8.04
CA ILE A 36 -8.63 -19.72 -9.42
C ILE A 36 -9.72 -19.27 -10.38
N ASP A 37 -10.96 -19.57 -10.01
CA ASP A 37 -12.17 -19.21 -10.76
C ASP A 37 -13.09 -18.40 -9.82
N PRO A 38 -13.02 -17.06 -9.89
CA PRO A 38 -13.86 -16.19 -9.07
C PRO A 38 -15.36 -16.44 -9.21
N GLU A 39 -15.83 -16.83 -10.41
CA GLU A 39 -17.25 -17.12 -10.65
C GLU A 39 -17.67 -18.42 -9.95
N GLN A 40 -16.81 -19.45 -10.00
CA GLN A 40 -17.08 -20.70 -9.31
C GLN A 40 -17.03 -20.54 -7.79
N ALA A 41 -16.09 -19.73 -7.27
CA ALA A 41 -16.02 -19.39 -5.85
C ALA A 41 -17.26 -18.61 -5.39
N ALA A 42 -17.72 -17.64 -6.20
CA ALA A 42 -18.94 -16.89 -5.95
C ALA A 42 -20.19 -17.78 -5.95
N ARG A 43 -20.33 -18.67 -6.93
CA ARG A 43 -21.43 -19.66 -6.96
C ARG A 43 -21.41 -20.58 -5.74
N TYR A 44 -20.24 -21.03 -5.30
CA TYR A 44 -20.10 -21.81 -4.07
C TYR A 44 -20.56 -21.02 -2.85
N MET A 45 -20.08 -19.78 -2.70
CA MET A 45 -20.45 -18.90 -1.60
C MET A 45 -21.95 -18.67 -1.53
N LEU A 46 -22.56 -18.26 -2.64
CA LEU A 46 -24.00 -17.96 -2.73
C LEU A 46 -24.84 -19.19 -2.40
N ARG A 47 -24.48 -20.38 -2.90
CA ARG A 47 -25.21 -21.63 -2.57
C ARG A 47 -25.08 -22.00 -1.10
N ARG A 48 -23.90 -21.81 -0.52
CA ARG A 48 -23.61 -22.22 0.86
C ARG A 48 -24.25 -21.30 1.90
N CYS A 49 -24.32 -20.00 1.61
CA CYS A 49 -24.78 -18.99 2.56
C CYS A 49 -26.27 -18.67 2.42
N PHE A 50 -26.96 -19.23 1.43
CA PHE A 50 -28.39 -19.02 1.22
C PHE A 50 -29.22 -19.84 2.20
N VAL A 51 -29.95 -19.17 3.09
CA VAL A 51 -30.83 -19.79 4.09
C VAL A 51 -32.29 -19.50 3.71
N GLY A 52 -32.81 -20.22 2.71
CA GLY A 52 -34.24 -20.22 2.38
C GLY A 52 -34.85 -18.82 2.14
N ARG A 53 -35.99 -18.52 2.79
CA ARG A 53 -36.68 -17.22 2.68
C ARG A 53 -36.13 -16.14 3.63
N ASP A 54 -35.24 -16.48 4.57
CA ASP A 54 -34.95 -15.66 5.75
C ASP A 54 -33.59 -14.94 5.74
N GLY A 55 -32.83 -15.03 4.64
CA GLY A 55 -31.65 -14.20 4.40
C GLY A 55 -30.35 -14.98 4.15
N LEU A 56 -29.23 -14.24 4.18
CA LEU A 56 -27.87 -14.73 3.95
C LEU A 56 -27.09 -14.76 5.27
N ASP A 57 -26.58 -15.94 5.66
CA ASP A 57 -25.68 -16.10 6.81
C ASP A 57 -24.26 -16.42 6.34
N LEU A 58 -23.35 -15.47 6.52
CA LEU A 58 -21.94 -15.61 6.15
C LEU A 58 -21.09 -16.21 7.28
N THR A 59 -21.63 -16.38 8.48
CA THR A 59 -20.88 -16.79 9.68
C THR A 59 -20.22 -18.16 9.53
N PRO A 60 -20.91 -19.22 9.05
CA PRO A 60 -20.31 -20.55 8.89
C PRO A 60 -19.22 -20.55 7.83
N LEU A 61 -19.42 -19.80 6.73
CA LEU A 61 -18.42 -19.64 5.68
C LEU A 61 -17.18 -18.93 6.21
N LEU A 62 -17.35 -17.84 6.95
CA LEU A 62 -16.25 -17.06 7.50
C LEU A 62 -15.44 -17.88 8.52
N SER A 63 -16.10 -18.67 9.37
CA SER A 63 -15.44 -19.56 10.32
C SER A 63 -14.56 -20.60 9.60
N ASP A 64 -15.12 -21.31 8.63
CA ASP A 64 -14.39 -22.29 7.82
C ASP A 64 -13.23 -21.62 7.06
N TRP A 65 -13.46 -20.42 6.53
CA TRP A 65 -12.42 -19.67 5.81
C TRP A 65 -11.25 -19.29 6.71
N LYS A 66 -11.51 -18.78 7.92
CA LYS A 66 -10.48 -18.49 8.93
C LYS A 66 -9.70 -19.75 9.30
N GLN A 67 -10.39 -20.89 9.48
CA GLN A 67 -9.74 -22.16 9.78
C GLN A 67 -8.84 -22.63 8.61
N LEU A 68 -9.31 -22.47 7.38
CA LEU A 68 -8.53 -22.82 6.20
C LEU A 68 -7.28 -21.94 6.07
N ILE A 69 -7.40 -20.63 6.25
CA ILE A 69 -6.26 -19.70 6.23
C ILE A 69 -5.23 -20.08 7.31
N ALA A 70 -5.68 -20.41 8.52
CA ALA A 70 -4.80 -20.81 9.63
C ALA A 70 -3.99 -22.08 9.32
N ALA A 71 -4.50 -22.97 8.46
CA ALA A 71 -3.76 -24.15 7.99
C ALA A 71 -2.56 -23.79 7.11
N PHE A 72 -2.62 -22.65 6.38
CA PHE A 72 -1.55 -22.15 5.51
C PHE A 72 -0.71 -21.03 6.15
N ALA A 73 -1.19 -20.39 7.23
CA ALA A 73 -0.43 -19.40 7.98
C ALA A 73 0.66 -20.06 8.86
N TYR A 74 1.92 -19.67 8.62
CA TYR A 74 3.07 -20.21 9.34
C TYR A 74 3.63 -19.18 10.33
N GLU A 75 3.36 -19.41 11.62
CA GLU A 75 3.96 -18.68 12.74
C GLU A 75 4.83 -19.65 13.54
N GLY A 76 6.12 -19.72 13.25
CA GLY A 76 7.01 -20.56 14.04
C GLY A 76 8.47 -20.44 13.60
N PRO A 77 9.43 -20.49 14.54
CA PRO A 77 10.82 -20.72 14.22
C PRO A 77 11.06 -22.23 14.06
N VAL A 78 12.22 -22.56 13.50
CA VAL A 78 12.82 -23.90 13.37
C VAL A 78 12.36 -24.65 12.12
N HIS A 79 12.84 -24.20 10.97
CA HIS A 79 13.20 -25.15 9.92
C HIS A 79 14.34 -25.99 10.50
N GLN A 80 14.11 -27.29 10.71
CA GLN A 80 15.25 -28.20 10.76
C GLN A 80 15.95 -28.04 9.40
N PRO A 81 17.21 -27.59 9.38
CA PRO A 81 17.89 -27.42 8.12
C PRO A 81 17.90 -28.77 7.40
N PRO A 82 17.61 -28.79 6.09
CA PRO A 82 17.78 -30.00 5.30
C PRO A 82 19.20 -30.55 5.46
N ASP A 83 19.39 -31.81 5.10
CA ASP A 83 20.73 -32.38 5.06
C ASP A 83 21.72 -31.46 4.32
N LYS A 84 22.98 -31.44 4.76
CA LYS A 84 24.03 -30.57 4.21
C LYS A 84 24.16 -30.73 2.69
N GLY A 85 23.97 -31.95 2.17
CA GLY A 85 23.96 -32.21 0.73
C GLY A 85 22.83 -31.47 0.01
N VAL A 86 21.62 -31.50 0.58
CA VAL A 86 20.46 -30.78 0.03
C VAL A 86 20.71 -29.27 0.06
N VAL A 87 21.26 -28.74 1.16
CA VAL A 87 21.58 -27.31 1.27
C VAL A 87 22.56 -26.88 0.20
N ALA A 88 23.66 -27.61 0.01
CA ALA A 88 24.68 -27.30 -0.99
C ALA A 88 24.14 -27.37 -2.42
N ASN A 89 23.26 -28.34 -2.70
CA ASN A 89 22.68 -28.54 -4.02
C ASN A 89 21.63 -27.48 -4.35
N VAL A 90 20.71 -27.16 -3.44
CA VAL A 90 19.73 -26.07 -3.63
C VAL A 90 20.44 -24.72 -3.76
N THR A 91 21.50 -24.48 -2.98
CA THR A 91 22.26 -23.23 -3.07
C THR A 91 22.91 -23.06 -4.45
N ARG A 92 23.46 -24.14 -5.01
CA ARG A 92 24.02 -24.14 -6.37
C ARG A 92 22.93 -23.96 -7.43
N ARG A 93 21.83 -24.73 -7.34
CA ARG A 93 20.70 -24.64 -8.26
C ARG A 93 20.16 -23.21 -8.35
N ASP A 94 19.98 -22.53 -7.21
CA ASP A 94 19.40 -21.19 -7.14
C ASP A 94 20.43 -20.05 -7.33
N GLY A 95 21.68 -20.39 -7.67
CA GLY A 95 22.72 -19.42 -8.03
C GLY A 95 23.16 -18.48 -6.89
N GLY A 96 23.00 -18.89 -5.63
CA GLY A 96 23.43 -18.08 -4.49
C GLY A 96 22.66 -16.77 -4.30
N LYS A 97 21.44 -16.67 -4.83
CA LYS A 97 20.57 -15.49 -4.73
C LYS A 97 19.22 -15.86 -4.13
N CYS A 98 18.59 -14.90 -3.45
CA CYS A 98 17.23 -15.09 -2.93
C CYS A 98 16.20 -15.20 -4.07
N CYS A 99 15.44 -16.30 -4.10
CA CYS A 99 14.36 -16.50 -5.07
C CYS A 99 13.21 -15.49 -4.93
N ILE A 100 13.04 -14.86 -3.77
CA ILE A 100 12.00 -13.83 -3.55
C ILE A 100 12.51 -12.44 -3.96
N THR A 101 13.66 -12.00 -3.45
CA THR A 101 14.12 -10.60 -3.60
C THR A 101 15.24 -10.39 -4.63
N GLY A 102 16.02 -11.42 -4.94
CA GLY A 102 17.15 -11.37 -5.88
C GLY A 102 18.44 -10.92 -5.23
N LEU A 103 18.38 -10.57 -3.95
CA LEU A 103 19.52 -10.18 -3.15
C LEU A 103 20.40 -11.40 -2.84
N SER A 104 21.71 -11.19 -2.90
CA SER A 104 22.73 -12.15 -2.45
C SER A 104 22.76 -12.27 -0.92
N ASN A 105 23.64 -13.12 -0.39
CA ASN A 105 23.86 -13.27 1.04
C ASN A 105 24.24 -11.95 1.73
N SER A 106 23.89 -11.79 3.00
CA SER A 106 24.27 -10.65 3.82
C SER A 106 24.54 -11.11 5.26
N PHE A 107 25.50 -10.46 5.92
CA PHE A 107 25.81 -10.72 7.32
C PHE A 107 24.59 -10.55 8.24
N TRP A 108 23.79 -9.53 8.00
CA TRP A 108 22.60 -9.20 8.81
C TRP A 108 21.34 -9.97 8.39
N ASP A 109 21.37 -10.63 7.23
CA ASP A 109 20.20 -11.31 6.65
C ASP A 109 20.67 -12.40 5.69
N ALA A 110 21.00 -13.54 6.28
CA ALA A 110 21.63 -14.66 5.59
C ALA A 110 20.66 -15.36 4.62
N LEU A 111 21.22 -15.95 3.58
CA LEU A 111 20.52 -16.92 2.75
C LEU A 111 20.36 -18.24 3.50
N VAL A 112 19.15 -18.77 3.45
CA VAL A 112 18.77 -20.04 4.05
C VAL A 112 18.02 -20.87 3.03
N VAL A 113 18.18 -22.18 3.11
CA VAL A 113 17.34 -23.11 2.36
C VAL A 113 16.08 -23.35 3.19
N ALA A 114 14.95 -22.85 2.69
CA ALA A 114 13.66 -22.94 3.36
C ALA A 114 12.72 -23.88 2.58
N PRO A 115 11.77 -24.55 3.23
CA PRO A 115 10.68 -25.20 2.52
C PRO A 115 9.75 -24.14 1.92
N ILE A 116 9.14 -24.43 0.78
CA ILE A 116 8.07 -23.62 0.19
C ILE A 116 6.81 -23.86 1.02
N LEU A 117 6.35 -25.13 1.11
CA LEU A 117 5.25 -25.54 1.98
C LEU A 117 5.76 -26.40 3.15
N PRO A 118 5.55 -26.00 4.42
CA PRO A 118 5.92 -26.81 5.58
C PRO A 118 5.08 -28.10 5.65
N THR A 119 5.72 -29.25 5.44
CA THR A 119 5.08 -30.57 5.38
C THR A 119 4.48 -31.04 6.71
N THR A 120 4.91 -30.49 7.84
CA THR A 120 4.51 -30.93 9.19
C THR A 120 3.12 -30.46 9.62
N LYS A 121 2.61 -29.30 9.16
CA LYS A 121 1.25 -28.83 9.52
C LYS A 121 0.15 -29.44 8.64
N ILE A 122 0.41 -29.67 7.34
CA ILE A 122 -0.56 -30.29 6.43
C ILE A 122 -0.87 -31.74 6.87
N ARG A 123 0.12 -32.45 7.44
CA ARG A 123 -0.06 -33.81 7.98
C ARG A 123 -0.93 -33.89 9.24
N VAL A 124 -1.01 -32.84 10.06
CA VAL A 124 -1.82 -32.82 11.30
C VAL A 124 -3.28 -32.45 10.98
N ASN A 125 -3.55 -31.77 9.87
CA ASN A 125 -4.90 -31.45 9.37
C ASN A 125 -5.51 -32.54 8.47
N LYS A 126 -5.13 -33.81 8.64
CA LYS A 126 -5.69 -34.96 7.89
C LYS A 126 -7.20 -35.20 8.09
N MET A 127 -7.89 -34.28 8.76
CA MET A 127 -9.33 -34.27 8.94
C MET A 127 -9.86 -32.85 8.64
N PHE A 128 -9.55 -32.31 7.45
CA PHE A 128 -10.40 -31.25 6.91
C PHE A 128 -11.83 -31.82 6.90
N SER A 129 -12.77 -31.11 7.51
CA SER A 129 -14.18 -31.46 7.37
C SER A 129 -14.56 -31.43 5.89
N GLN A 130 -15.63 -32.15 5.52
CA GLN A 130 -16.18 -32.11 4.18
C GLN A 130 -16.39 -30.67 3.67
N SER A 131 -16.80 -29.77 4.58
CA SER A 131 -16.99 -28.35 4.30
C SER A 131 -15.72 -27.62 3.88
N LEU A 132 -14.59 -27.88 4.55
CA LEU A 132 -13.29 -27.27 4.23
C LEU A 132 -12.72 -27.81 2.92
N HIS A 133 -12.97 -29.09 2.61
CA HIS A 133 -12.59 -29.67 1.32
C HIS A 133 -13.31 -29.00 0.14
N GLU A 134 -14.62 -28.79 0.26
CA GLU A 134 -15.41 -28.10 -0.75
C GLU A 134 -15.00 -26.64 -0.90
N MET A 135 -14.75 -25.94 0.21
CA MET A 135 -14.25 -24.57 0.21
C MET A 135 -12.87 -24.47 -0.46
N LEU A 136 -11.95 -25.37 -0.13
CA LEU A 136 -10.63 -25.44 -0.74
C LEU A 136 -10.75 -25.70 -2.25
N SER A 137 -11.68 -26.56 -2.67
CA SER A 137 -11.97 -26.82 -4.08
C SER A 137 -12.51 -25.60 -4.81
N ALA A 138 -13.40 -24.83 -4.17
CA ALA A 138 -13.96 -23.62 -4.75
C ALA A 138 -12.89 -22.52 -4.89
N PHE A 139 -11.97 -22.44 -3.93
CA PHE A 139 -10.91 -21.42 -3.92
C PHE A 139 -9.72 -21.76 -4.85
N LEU A 140 -9.18 -22.97 -4.74
CA LEU A 140 -7.98 -23.39 -5.46
C LEU A 140 -8.26 -24.15 -6.76
N GLY A 141 -9.51 -24.51 -7.04
CA GLY A 141 -9.82 -25.43 -8.13
C GLY A 141 -9.42 -26.89 -7.82
N PRO A 142 -9.90 -27.86 -8.62
CA PRO A 142 -9.68 -29.28 -8.37
C PRO A 142 -8.20 -29.68 -8.44
N ASP A 143 -7.43 -29.18 -9.42
CA ASP A 143 -6.04 -29.60 -9.64
C ASP A 143 -5.13 -29.25 -8.46
N LEU A 144 -5.16 -27.99 -8.00
CA LEU A 144 -4.34 -27.56 -6.85
C LEU A 144 -4.87 -28.14 -5.54
N ARG A 145 -6.19 -28.32 -5.39
CA ARG A 145 -6.76 -29.03 -4.24
C ARG A 145 -6.22 -30.45 -4.17
N ASP A 146 -6.28 -31.20 -5.27
CA ASP A 146 -5.81 -32.59 -5.32
C ASP A 146 -4.30 -32.67 -5.12
N TRP A 147 -3.55 -31.68 -5.61
CA TRP A 147 -2.13 -31.52 -5.29
C TRP A 147 -1.89 -31.34 -3.77
N VAL A 148 -2.70 -30.55 -3.07
CA VAL A 148 -2.62 -30.38 -1.60
C VAL A 148 -3.01 -31.67 -0.88
N LEU A 149 -4.12 -32.30 -1.28
CA LEU A 149 -4.73 -33.46 -0.60
C LEU A 149 -4.01 -34.78 -0.83
N SER A 150 -3.43 -34.97 -2.03
CA SER A 150 -2.56 -36.11 -2.33
C SER A 150 -1.32 -36.15 -1.43
N ASN A 151 -1.12 -35.11 -0.61
CA ASN A 151 -0.06 -35.01 0.36
C ASN A 151 1.25 -35.27 -0.38
N ALA A 152 1.60 -34.38 -1.30
CA ALA A 152 2.94 -34.25 -1.89
C ALA A 152 4.05 -34.03 -0.84
N ALA A 153 3.82 -34.41 0.43
CA ALA A 153 4.72 -34.59 1.55
C ALA A 153 5.81 -35.68 1.35
N SER A 154 6.12 -36.01 0.10
CA SER A 154 7.36 -36.66 -0.34
C SER A 154 7.95 -35.97 -1.58
N LEU A 155 7.55 -34.74 -1.89
CA LEU A 155 8.20 -33.92 -2.90
C LEU A 155 9.69 -34.02 -2.66
N ASN A 156 10.40 -34.38 -3.73
CA ASN A 156 11.85 -34.38 -3.74
C ASN A 156 12.33 -33.13 -3.00
N ALA A 157 13.25 -33.29 -2.05
CA ALA A 157 13.72 -32.20 -1.22
C ALA A 157 14.09 -30.96 -2.05
N TYR A 158 14.56 -31.15 -3.29
CA TYR A 158 14.82 -30.08 -4.23
C TYR A 158 13.56 -29.31 -4.69
N ARG A 159 12.44 -29.96 -4.98
CA ARG A 159 11.21 -29.30 -5.44
C ARG A 159 10.50 -28.48 -4.36
N ASN A 160 10.56 -28.94 -3.09
CA ASN A 160 9.93 -28.23 -1.98
C ASN A 160 10.88 -27.25 -1.27
N HIS A 161 12.15 -27.16 -1.66
CA HIS A 161 13.08 -26.22 -1.04
C HIS A 161 13.65 -25.23 -2.06
N TRP A 162 13.98 -24.04 -1.55
CA TRP A 162 14.55 -22.94 -2.31
C TRP A 162 15.44 -22.07 -1.45
N LEU A 163 16.28 -21.28 -2.09
CA LEU A 163 17.20 -20.37 -1.45
C LEU A 163 16.56 -18.99 -1.27
N VAL A 164 16.39 -18.57 -0.02
CA VAL A 164 15.77 -17.28 0.31
C VAL A 164 16.50 -16.59 1.45
N ARG A 165 16.39 -15.27 1.55
CA ARG A 165 16.86 -14.58 2.75
C ARG A 165 15.96 -14.95 3.93
N LYS A 166 16.53 -15.08 5.13
CA LYS A 166 15.77 -15.40 6.35
C LYS A 166 14.63 -14.42 6.58
N SER A 167 14.87 -13.13 6.38
CA SER A 167 13.82 -12.10 6.48
C SER A 167 12.73 -12.26 5.41
N ALA A 168 13.10 -12.63 4.18
CA ALA A 168 12.17 -12.84 3.08
C ALA A 168 11.28 -14.08 3.30
N ALA A 169 11.84 -15.17 3.83
CA ALA A 169 11.09 -16.36 4.21
C ALA A 169 10.03 -16.04 5.28
N SER A 170 10.43 -15.30 6.32
CA SER A 170 9.50 -14.86 7.38
C SER A 170 8.41 -13.95 6.83
N ALA A 171 8.76 -12.96 6.00
CA ALA A 171 7.78 -12.09 5.37
C ALA A 171 6.83 -12.85 4.42
N MET A 172 7.32 -13.86 3.70
CA MET A 172 6.47 -14.72 2.88
C MET A 172 5.48 -15.55 3.70
N SER A 173 5.92 -16.12 4.83
CA SER A 173 5.03 -16.86 5.74
C SER A 173 3.91 -15.99 6.33
N GLN A 174 4.12 -14.68 6.35
CA GLN A 174 3.16 -13.68 6.77
C GLN A 174 2.35 -13.09 5.61
N GLY A 175 2.48 -13.60 4.38
CA GLY A 175 1.68 -13.16 3.23
C GLY A 175 2.14 -11.87 2.54
N PHE A 176 3.38 -11.41 2.75
CA PHE A 176 3.87 -10.16 2.13
C PHE A 176 4.32 -10.30 0.67
N PHE A 177 4.38 -11.52 0.13
CA PHE A 177 4.82 -11.78 -1.24
C PHE A 177 3.81 -12.65 -1.98
N GLN A 178 3.52 -12.26 -3.21
CA GLN A 178 2.66 -13.00 -4.13
C GLN A 178 3.43 -13.30 -5.42
N PHE A 179 3.30 -14.51 -5.93
CA PHE A 179 3.89 -14.95 -7.19
C PHE A 179 2.82 -15.00 -8.28
N THR A 180 3.19 -14.53 -9.46
CA THR A 180 2.42 -14.75 -10.69
C THR A 180 3.31 -15.39 -11.73
N PHE A 181 2.74 -16.34 -12.48
CA PHE A 181 3.46 -17.14 -13.47
C PHE A 181 2.89 -16.83 -14.86
N SER A 182 3.76 -16.77 -15.87
CA SER A 182 3.35 -16.52 -17.24
C SER A 182 2.66 -17.77 -17.81
N LYS A 183 1.50 -17.59 -18.47
CA LYS A 183 0.82 -18.69 -19.19
C LYS A 183 1.78 -19.32 -20.21
N GLY A 184 1.96 -20.64 -20.15
CA GLY A 184 2.85 -21.40 -21.04
C GLY A 184 4.34 -21.37 -20.67
N CYS A 185 4.75 -20.69 -19.58
CA CYS A 185 6.13 -20.73 -19.10
C CYS A 185 6.16 -20.81 -17.57
N GLU A 186 6.13 -22.03 -17.05
CA GLU A 186 6.13 -22.34 -15.61
C GLU A 186 7.45 -21.99 -14.92
N VAL A 187 8.48 -21.65 -15.69
CA VAL A 187 9.82 -21.34 -15.20
C VAL A 187 9.95 -19.87 -14.81
N GLN A 188 9.22 -18.97 -15.48
CA GLN A 188 9.29 -17.52 -15.25
C GLN A 188 8.22 -17.07 -14.28
N TYR A 189 8.63 -16.32 -13.27
CA TYR A 189 7.73 -15.78 -12.25
C TYR A 189 7.96 -14.30 -12.00
N ARG A 190 6.91 -13.66 -11.49
CA ARG A 190 6.91 -12.30 -10.99
C ARG A 190 6.55 -12.32 -9.53
N VAL A 191 7.32 -11.61 -8.72
CA VAL A 191 7.05 -11.39 -7.30
C VAL A 191 6.50 -9.99 -7.12
N VAL A 192 5.38 -9.89 -6.44
CA VAL A 192 4.72 -8.63 -6.06
C VAL A 192 4.65 -8.56 -4.54
N VAL A 193 4.89 -7.36 -4.00
CA VAL A 193 4.73 -7.08 -2.57
C VAL A 193 3.24 -6.86 -2.26
N VAL A 194 2.70 -7.62 -1.31
CA VAL A 194 1.36 -7.40 -0.78
C VAL A 194 1.40 -6.33 0.30
N ARG A 195 0.64 -5.26 0.08
CA ARG A 195 0.69 -4.01 0.86
C ARG A 195 -0.46 -3.87 1.87
N ILE A 196 -0.83 -4.97 2.52
CA ILE A 196 -1.95 -5.02 3.48
C ILE A 196 -1.42 -5.02 4.91
N GLY A 197 -1.95 -4.14 5.76
CA GLY A 197 -1.77 -4.14 7.22
C GLY A 197 -1.02 -2.94 7.79
N GLY A 198 -0.60 -3.07 9.06
CA GLY A 198 -0.13 -1.97 9.89
C GLY A 198 1.30 -1.50 9.60
N PRO A 199 1.81 -0.48 10.33
CA PRO A 199 3.07 0.21 10.04
C PRO A 199 4.34 -0.63 10.28
N ALA A 200 4.24 -1.79 10.93
CA ALA A 200 5.35 -2.67 11.26
C ALA A 200 5.74 -3.60 10.09
N TRP A 201 6.20 -3.00 8.99
CA TRP A 201 6.57 -3.76 7.80
C TRP A 201 7.96 -4.38 7.97
N PRO A 202 8.17 -5.65 7.55
CA PRO A 202 9.51 -6.22 7.45
C PRO A 202 10.41 -5.36 6.57
N SER A 203 11.59 -4.98 7.06
CA SER A 203 12.56 -4.13 6.31
C SER A 203 13.01 -4.71 4.96
N ILE A 204 12.78 -6.01 4.75
CA ILE A 204 13.06 -6.68 3.47
C ILE A 204 12.14 -6.19 2.34
N ILE A 205 10.96 -5.70 2.68
CA ILE A 205 10.01 -5.16 1.71
C ILE A 205 10.55 -3.89 1.06
N ASP A 206 11.14 -2.99 1.85
CA ASP A 206 11.73 -1.75 1.34
C ASP A 206 12.93 -2.01 0.41
N LYS A 207 13.59 -3.17 0.59
CA LYS A 207 14.71 -3.62 -0.24
C LYS A 207 14.27 -4.40 -1.48
N THR A 208 12.98 -4.70 -1.61
CA THR A 208 12.43 -5.47 -2.72
C THR A 208 11.73 -4.53 -3.69
N PRO A 209 12.06 -4.56 -5.00
CA PRO A 209 11.34 -3.75 -5.97
C PRO A 209 9.85 -4.13 -6.00
N VAL A 210 8.99 -3.18 -6.31
CA VAL A 210 7.52 -3.35 -6.34
C VAL A 210 7.10 -4.56 -7.19
N LEU A 211 7.79 -4.75 -8.31
CA LEU A 211 7.66 -5.91 -9.19
C LEU A 211 9.06 -6.46 -9.48
N ARG A 212 9.29 -7.73 -9.15
CA ARG A 212 10.53 -8.44 -9.47
C ARG A 212 10.25 -9.58 -10.43
N ARG A 213 11.02 -9.68 -11.51
CA ARG A 213 11.02 -10.85 -12.40
C ARG A 213 12.11 -11.85 -11.98
N GLY A 214 11.82 -13.13 -12.09
CA GLY A 214 12.72 -14.22 -11.83
C GLY A 214 12.46 -15.41 -12.76
N CYS A 215 13.41 -16.34 -12.81
CA CYS A 215 13.28 -17.60 -13.52
C CYS A 215 13.85 -18.71 -12.64
N PHE A 216 13.16 -19.83 -12.52
CA PHE A 216 13.70 -21.04 -11.90
C PHE A 216 14.60 -21.77 -12.90
N ALA A 217 15.85 -21.34 -13.04
CA ALA A 217 16.84 -22.07 -13.81
C ALA A 217 17.70 -22.93 -12.87
N ASP A 218 18.07 -24.12 -13.30
CA ASP A 218 19.14 -24.84 -12.63
C ASP A 218 20.47 -24.20 -13.02
N HIS A 219 21.11 -23.52 -12.06
CA HIS A 219 22.45 -22.97 -12.21
C HIS A 219 23.56 -23.99 -11.88
N SER A 220 23.20 -25.24 -11.58
CA SER A 220 24.14 -26.35 -11.45
C SER A 220 24.44 -27.00 -12.80
N THR A 221 25.52 -27.78 -12.88
CA THR A 221 25.82 -28.63 -14.04
C THR A 221 25.03 -29.95 -14.04
N SER A 222 24.08 -30.13 -13.12
CA SER A 222 23.53 -31.44 -12.74
C SER A 222 22.04 -31.64 -13.08
N SER A 223 21.44 -30.79 -13.92
CA SER A 223 20.03 -30.90 -14.36
C SER A 223 19.05 -31.22 -13.23
N MET A 224 19.11 -30.42 -12.15
CA MET A 224 18.29 -30.54 -10.97
C MET A 224 16.85 -30.09 -11.18
N TYR A 225 15.92 -30.69 -10.44
CA TYR A 225 14.53 -30.23 -10.41
C TYR A 225 14.40 -28.82 -9.83
N THR A 226 13.61 -27.99 -10.50
CA THR A 226 13.21 -26.65 -10.07
C THR A 226 12.16 -26.69 -8.96
N PRO A 227 11.98 -25.58 -8.21
CA PRO A 227 10.88 -25.40 -7.28
C PRO A 227 9.50 -25.72 -7.88
N ASP A 228 8.63 -26.37 -7.11
CA ASP A 228 7.28 -26.68 -7.56
C ASP A 228 6.41 -25.42 -7.64
N VAL A 229 5.89 -25.14 -8.83
CA VAL A 229 5.08 -23.96 -9.12
C VAL A 229 3.72 -24.02 -8.44
N SER A 230 3.15 -25.21 -8.26
CA SER A 230 1.84 -25.42 -7.62
C SER A 230 1.87 -24.95 -6.17
N ALA A 231 2.94 -25.29 -5.44
CA ALA A 231 3.16 -24.84 -4.07
C ALA A 231 3.18 -23.31 -3.95
N LEU A 232 3.86 -22.65 -4.89
CA LEU A 232 3.94 -21.18 -4.93
C LEU A 232 2.62 -20.54 -5.35
N GLN A 233 1.90 -21.13 -6.29
CA GLN A 233 0.56 -20.67 -6.70
C GLN A 233 -0.41 -20.72 -5.51
N ILE A 234 -0.40 -21.81 -4.73
CA ILE A 234 -1.24 -21.96 -3.54
C ILE A 234 -0.91 -20.86 -2.52
N LEU A 235 0.37 -20.72 -2.11
CA LEU A 235 0.78 -19.71 -1.13
C LEU A 235 0.48 -18.28 -1.60
N SER A 236 0.64 -18.02 -2.90
CA SER A 236 0.36 -16.72 -3.51
C SER A 236 -1.11 -16.33 -3.40
N ARG A 237 -2.03 -17.30 -3.49
CA ARG A 237 -3.46 -17.05 -3.30
C ARG A 237 -3.83 -16.81 -1.84
N PHE A 238 -3.15 -17.50 -0.92
CA PHE A 238 -3.33 -17.27 0.52
C PHE A 238 -2.62 -16.01 1.05
N ALA A 239 -1.79 -15.32 0.25
CA ALA A 239 -1.01 -14.17 0.72
C ALA A 239 -1.89 -13.06 1.32
N LYS A 240 -2.88 -12.55 0.58
CA LYS A 240 -3.80 -11.50 1.09
C LYS A 240 -4.70 -12.00 2.22
N PRO A 241 -5.34 -13.19 2.16
CA PRO A 241 -6.08 -13.76 3.28
C PRO A 241 -5.27 -13.87 4.58
N ILE A 242 -4.01 -14.30 4.50
CA ILE A 242 -3.09 -14.34 5.65
C ILE A 242 -2.87 -12.93 6.20
N ARG A 243 -2.64 -11.93 5.34
CA ARG A 243 -2.48 -10.53 5.78
C ARG A 243 -3.71 -10.02 6.53
N TRP A 244 -4.91 -10.20 5.98
CA TRP A 244 -6.14 -9.77 6.65
C TRP A 244 -6.39 -10.51 7.97
N SER A 245 -6.03 -11.79 8.06
CA SER A 245 -6.07 -12.53 9.33
C SER A 245 -5.10 -11.98 10.38
N LEU A 246 -3.88 -11.59 9.96
CA LEU A 246 -2.92 -10.92 10.84
C LEU A 246 -3.37 -9.51 11.26
N VAL A 247 -4.03 -8.78 10.36
CA VAL A 247 -4.67 -7.48 10.65
C VAL A 247 -5.76 -7.62 11.71
N ALA A 248 -6.62 -8.63 11.60
CA ALA A 248 -7.64 -8.90 12.62
C ALA A 248 -7.02 -9.13 14.00
N ARG A 249 -5.89 -9.84 14.06
CA ARG A 249 -5.13 -10.05 15.31
C ARG A 249 -4.46 -8.79 15.82
N GLU A 250 -4.01 -7.90 14.95
CA GLU A 250 -3.44 -6.61 15.34
C GLU A 250 -4.52 -5.70 15.96
N ILE A 251 -5.68 -5.61 15.31
CA ILE A 251 -6.85 -4.87 15.80
C ILE A 251 -7.28 -5.39 17.17
N GLY A 252 -7.46 -6.70 17.33
CA GLY A 252 -7.89 -7.31 18.59
C GLY A 252 -6.89 -7.18 19.74
N LYS A 253 -5.63 -6.82 19.48
CA LYS A 253 -4.61 -6.56 20.51
C LYS A 253 -4.57 -5.10 20.96
N LYS A 254 -5.22 -4.19 20.24
CA LYS A 254 -5.23 -2.78 20.60
C LYS A 254 -6.08 -2.58 21.87
N PRO A 255 -5.64 -1.77 22.84
CA PRO A 255 -6.49 -1.40 23.96
C PRO A 255 -7.70 -0.61 23.44
N GLU A 256 -8.91 -0.96 23.89
CA GLU A 256 -10.19 -0.34 23.47
C GLU A 256 -10.23 1.17 23.72
N SER A 257 -9.46 1.66 24.69
CA SER A 257 -9.29 3.09 24.93
C SER A 257 -7.94 3.57 24.41
N VAL A 258 -7.95 4.18 23.23
CA VAL A 258 -7.00 5.28 22.99
C VAL A 258 -7.49 6.42 23.88
N THR A 259 -7.07 6.41 25.14
CA THR A 259 -7.15 7.59 25.99
C THR A 259 -6.59 8.71 25.12
N ARG A 260 -7.41 9.74 24.86
CA ARG A 260 -6.96 10.98 24.23
C ARG A 260 -5.88 11.54 25.14
N LEU A 261 -4.64 11.06 24.98
CA LEU A 261 -3.50 11.62 25.65
C LEU A 261 -3.52 13.08 25.21
N PRO A 262 -3.63 14.03 26.15
CA PRO A 262 -3.63 15.43 25.80
C PRO A 262 -2.37 15.64 24.97
N LEU A 263 -2.53 16.07 23.73
CA LEU A 263 -1.40 16.33 22.84
C LEU A 263 -0.67 17.63 23.27
N SER A 264 -0.53 17.86 24.57
CA SER A 264 -0.02 19.08 25.17
C SER A 264 1.02 18.72 26.23
N SER A 265 2.20 18.33 25.78
CA SER A 265 3.39 18.45 26.62
C SER A 265 3.80 19.92 26.61
N LEU A 266 3.80 20.59 27.76
CA LEU A 266 4.34 21.94 28.00
C LEU A 266 5.71 22.18 27.32
N TRP A 267 6.51 21.13 27.13
CA TRP A 267 7.77 21.11 26.38
C TRP A 267 7.67 21.52 24.90
N ARG A 268 6.52 21.37 24.24
CA ARG A 268 6.31 21.85 22.86
C ARG A 268 6.23 23.37 22.78
N VAL A 269 5.61 24.03 23.76
CA VAL A 269 5.38 25.49 23.74
C VAL A 269 6.69 26.26 23.95
N PHE A 270 7.56 25.79 24.86
CA PHE A 270 8.88 26.39 25.09
C PHE A 270 9.86 26.09 23.94
N SER A 271 9.79 24.90 23.33
CA SER A 271 10.54 24.56 22.12
C SER A 271 10.11 25.39 20.90
N ASP A 272 8.82 25.74 20.80
CA ASP A 272 8.26 26.39 19.61
C ASP A 272 8.68 27.85 19.46
N HIS A 273 8.75 28.61 20.55
CA HIS A 273 9.21 30.00 20.50
C HIS A 273 10.70 30.07 20.16
N GLY A 274 11.54 29.27 20.83
CA GLY A 274 12.98 29.20 20.53
C GLY A 274 13.28 28.72 19.11
N ALA A 275 12.57 27.70 18.61
CA ALA A 275 12.71 27.24 17.24
C ALA A 275 12.25 28.31 16.23
N THR A 276 11.19 29.07 16.54
CA THR A 276 10.72 30.15 15.67
C THR A 276 11.74 31.28 15.59
N THR A 277 12.31 31.71 16.72
CA THR A 277 13.36 32.74 16.74
C THR A 277 14.61 32.27 16.00
N LEU A 278 15.05 31.02 16.23
CA LEU A 278 16.18 30.43 15.51
C LEU A 278 15.94 30.39 13.99
N MET A 279 14.74 30.02 13.56
CA MET A 279 14.39 29.97 12.13
C MET A 279 14.27 31.37 11.53
N MET A 280 13.77 32.36 12.27
CA MET A 280 13.79 33.76 11.84
C MET A 280 15.23 34.26 11.65
N SER A 281 16.13 33.97 12.57
CA SER A 281 17.57 34.28 12.43
C SER A 281 18.20 33.52 11.27
N TRP A 282 17.84 32.24 11.08
CA TRP A 282 18.34 31.43 9.97
C TRP A 282 17.95 32.00 8.61
N ARG A 283 16.76 32.60 8.47
CA ARG A 283 16.32 33.25 7.22
C ARG A 283 17.15 34.48 6.83
N LEU A 284 17.90 35.08 7.77
CA LEU A 284 18.86 36.16 7.48
C LEU A 284 20.11 35.64 6.76
N VAL A 285 20.38 34.33 6.84
CA VAL A 285 21.51 33.70 6.14
C VAL A 285 21.24 33.72 4.62
N PRO A 286 22.25 34.06 3.79
CA PRO A 286 22.12 34.05 2.33
C PRO A 286 21.52 32.76 1.78
N ALA A 287 20.64 32.89 0.79
CA ALA A 287 19.91 31.78 0.17
C ALA A 287 20.83 30.64 -0.28
N SER A 288 21.99 30.97 -0.88
CA SER A 288 22.98 29.99 -1.33
C SER A 288 23.51 29.09 -0.20
N ILE A 289 23.72 29.64 0.98
CA ILE A 289 24.18 28.89 2.17
C ILE A 289 23.05 28.01 2.70
N ARG A 290 21.83 28.56 2.80
CA ARG A 290 20.65 27.80 3.25
C ARG A 290 20.37 26.61 2.34
N ILE A 291 20.40 26.80 1.03
CA ILE A 291 20.19 25.73 0.04
C ILE A 291 21.26 24.64 0.18
N ARG A 292 22.54 25.00 0.34
CA ARG A 292 23.61 24.02 0.57
C ARG A 292 23.35 23.20 1.85
N ALA A 293 22.93 23.85 2.93
CA ALA A 293 22.59 23.18 4.17
C ALA A 293 21.40 22.21 3.99
N TYR A 294 20.33 22.64 3.29
CA TYR A 294 19.16 21.79 3.03
C TYR A 294 19.49 20.58 2.17
N ARG A 295 20.31 20.75 1.12
CA ARG A 295 20.80 19.64 0.31
C ARG A 295 21.65 18.66 1.13
N GLY A 296 22.52 19.15 2.01
CA GLY A 296 23.30 18.33 2.93
C GLY A 296 22.42 17.54 3.91
N LEU A 297 21.41 18.19 4.50
CA LEU A 297 20.43 17.53 5.36
C LEU A 297 19.59 16.50 4.60
N ALA A 298 19.26 16.76 3.33
CA ALA A 298 18.52 15.82 2.49
C ALA A 298 19.36 14.57 2.18
N PHE A 299 20.66 14.74 1.93
CA PHE A 299 21.59 13.62 1.76
C PHE A 299 21.68 12.78 3.04
N LEU A 300 21.89 13.42 4.20
CA LEU A 300 21.89 12.74 5.50
C LEU A 300 20.54 12.04 5.79
N GLY A 301 19.44 12.72 5.50
CA GLY A 301 18.09 12.21 5.67
C GLY A 301 17.81 10.98 4.80
N ALA A 302 18.27 10.97 3.55
CA ALA A 302 18.16 9.82 2.66
C ALA A 302 18.95 8.61 3.19
N HIS A 303 20.10 8.85 3.83
CA HIS A 303 20.88 7.79 4.45
C HIS A 303 20.24 7.24 5.74
N MET A 304 19.68 8.13 6.58
CA MET A 304 19.08 7.74 7.87
C MET A 304 17.69 7.12 7.72
N TYR A 305 16.88 7.64 6.82
CA TYR A 305 15.44 7.33 6.72
C TYR A 305 15.05 6.67 5.39
N GLY A 306 15.96 6.60 4.42
CA GLY A 306 15.66 6.12 3.07
C GLY A 306 14.89 7.14 2.23
N SER A 307 14.37 6.68 1.09
CA SER A 307 13.50 7.47 0.23
C SER A 307 12.12 7.65 0.87
N SER A 308 11.53 8.82 0.68
CA SER A 308 10.13 9.05 1.09
C SER A 308 9.16 8.55 0.02
N CYS A 309 7.86 8.56 0.31
CA CYS A 309 6.80 8.12 -0.62
C CYS A 309 6.61 9.06 -1.83
N SER A 310 7.32 10.18 -1.89
CA SER A 310 7.33 11.10 -3.03
C SER A 310 8.77 11.39 -3.41
N LEU A 311 9.07 11.34 -4.70
CA LEU A 311 10.39 11.70 -5.25
C LEU A 311 10.76 13.16 -4.99
N LYS A 312 9.75 14.00 -4.67
CA LYS A 312 9.91 15.43 -4.41
C LYS A 312 10.03 15.77 -2.93
N VAL A 313 9.92 14.80 -2.02
CA VAL A 313 9.92 15.03 -0.58
C VAL A 313 10.98 14.17 0.09
N GLN A 314 11.75 14.72 1.02
CA GLN A 314 12.73 13.97 1.82
C GLN A 314 12.56 14.29 3.30
N GLN A 315 12.46 13.25 4.13
CA GLN A 315 12.57 13.40 5.58
C GLN A 315 14.00 13.78 5.96
N LEU A 316 14.13 14.82 6.77
CA LEU A 316 15.40 15.32 7.28
C LEU A 316 15.57 14.99 8.77
N PRO A 317 16.81 15.07 9.30
CA PRO A 317 17.03 15.13 10.73
C PRO A 317 16.23 16.25 11.42
N PHE A 318 16.13 16.18 12.75
CA PHE A 318 15.45 17.18 13.59
C PHE A 318 13.94 17.33 13.32
N GLY A 319 13.31 16.30 12.74
CA GLY A 319 11.87 16.30 12.52
C GLY A 319 11.44 17.33 11.47
N MET A 320 12.17 17.43 10.36
CA MET A 320 11.82 18.31 9.23
C MET A 320 11.58 17.51 7.95
N TYR A 321 10.95 18.15 6.98
CA TYR A 321 10.81 17.66 5.62
C TYR A 321 11.24 18.73 4.62
N LEU A 322 11.96 18.31 3.60
CA LEU A 322 12.29 19.13 2.45
C LEU A 322 11.44 18.71 1.26
N LYS A 323 10.66 19.64 0.71
CA LYS A 323 10.00 19.47 -0.59
C LYS A 323 10.77 20.25 -1.65
N THR A 324 11.08 19.60 -2.77
CA THR A 324 11.86 20.17 -3.86
C THR A 324 11.07 20.12 -5.16
N SER A 325 11.07 21.23 -5.90
CA SER A 325 10.49 21.31 -7.25
C SER A 325 11.43 22.07 -8.19
N SER A 326 11.18 22.02 -9.50
CA SER A 326 11.83 22.93 -10.46
C SER A 326 11.44 24.38 -10.14
N VAL A 327 12.32 25.33 -10.47
CA VAL A 327 12.09 26.77 -10.25
C VAL A 327 10.85 27.28 -10.98
N GLU A 328 10.48 26.71 -12.13
CA GLU A 328 9.25 27.03 -12.87
C GLU A 328 7.99 26.80 -12.02
N TRP A 329 8.07 25.85 -11.08
CA TRP A 329 7.00 25.49 -10.16
C TRP A 329 7.10 26.19 -8.80
N HIS A 330 7.87 27.27 -8.71
CA HIS A 330 8.03 28.04 -7.47
C HIS A 330 6.69 28.51 -6.92
N GLU A 331 5.80 29.00 -7.80
CA GLU A 331 4.48 29.50 -7.38
C GLU A 331 3.63 28.41 -6.72
N GLY A 332 3.76 27.15 -7.13
CA GLY A 332 3.10 26.02 -6.47
C GLY A 332 3.57 25.82 -5.03
N LEU A 333 4.88 25.92 -4.77
CA LEU A 333 5.44 25.84 -3.42
C LEU A 333 5.14 27.09 -2.59
N ALA A 334 5.09 28.28 -3.20
CA ALA A 334 4.66 29.51 -2.54
C ALA A 334 3.19 29.44 -2.10
N ASN A 335 2.33 28.89 -2.96
CA ASN A 335 0.93 28.65 -2.64
C ASN A 335 0.79 27.62 -1.51
N GLU A 336 1.55 26.52 -1.52
CA GLU A 336 1.56 25.55 -0.41
C GLU A 336 2.07 26.15 0.90
N TYR A 337 3.15 26.95 0.86
CA TYR A 337 3.66 27.69 2.01
C TYR A 337 2.56 28.59 2.60
N GLY A 338 1.90 29.38 1.75
CA GLY A 338 0.80 30.26 2.17
C GLY A 338 -0.40 29.49 2.71
N ALA A 339 -0.76 28.37 2.10
CA ALA A 339 -1.89 27.54 2.54
C ALA A 339 -1.62 26.96 3.94
N LEU A 340 -0.40 26.47 4.19
CA LEU A 340 0.00 26.00 5.51
C LEU A 340 -0.08 27.13 6.55
N GLN A 341 0.33 28.36 6.22
CA GLN A 341 0.18 29.50 7.13
C GLN A 341 -1.29 29.84 7.40
N LEU A 342 -2.11 29.92 6.34
CA LEU A 342 -3.52 30.27 6.43
C LEU A 342 -4.28 29.29 7.34
N VAL A 343 -4.09 27.98 7.12
CA VAL A 343 -4.72 26.93 7.93
C VAL A 343 -4.27 27.02 9.39
N ARG A 344 -2.99 27.30 9.65
CA ARG A 344 -2.48 27.43 11.03
C ARG A 344 -3.03 28.64 11.78
N CYS A 345 -3.31 29.73 11.08
CA CYS A 345 -3.83 30.94 11.71
C CYS A 345 -5.32 30.85 12.04
N HIS A 346 -6.09 30.09 11.25
CA HIS A 346 -7.55 30.10 11.32
C HIS A 346 -8.17 28.79 11.82
N THR A 347 -7.38 27.73 12.01
CA THR A 347 -7.89 26.40 12.38
C THR A 347 -7.04 25.74 13.45
N HIS A 348 -7.59 24.70 14.07
CA HIS A 348 -6.90 23.82 15.01
C HIS A 348 -6.29 22.59 14.31
N ILE A 349 -6.37 22.52 12.98
CA ILE A 349 -5.89 21.39 12.20
C ILE A 349 -4.37 21.27 12.34
N PRO A 350 -3.85 20.09 12.72
CA PRO A 350 -2.42 19.89 12.83
C PRO A 350 -1.79 19.79 11.43
N VAL A 351 -1.31 20.91 10.91
CA VAL A 351 -0.56 20.96 9.64
C VAL A 351 0.93 21.23 9.87
N PRO A 352 1.82 20.80 8.95
CA PRO A 352 3.24 21.14 8.98
C PRO A 352 3.47 22.65 9.14
N ARG A 353 4.50 23.05 9.90
CA ARG A 353 4.93 24.45 9.95
C ARG A 353 5.76 24.75 8.71
N PRO A 354 5.41 25.76 7.92
CA PRO A 354 6.27 26.22 6.85
C PRO A 354 7.44 27.01 7.45
N LEU A 355 8.64 26.43 7.43
CA LEU A 355 9.84 26.96 8.09
C LEU A 355 10.65 27.84 7.16
N ASP A 356 10.68 27.53 5.86
CA ASP A 356 11.39 28.33 4.86
C ASP A 356 10.92 28.02 3.44
N LEU A 357 11.03 29.01 2.55
CA LEU A 357 10.85 28.86 1.11
C LEU A 357 11.96 29.61 0.41
N VAL A 358 12.78 28.90 -0.37
CA VAL A 358 13.95 29.47 -1.03
C VAL A 358 14.16 28.82 -2.40
N SER A 359 14.72 29.56 -3.35
CA SER A 359 15.01 29.06 -4.69
C SER A 359 16.44 29.40 -5.12
N ASP A 360 16.98 28.58 -6.02
CA ASP A 360 18.15 28.88 -6.84
C ASP A 360 17.73 28.97 -8.32
N SER A 361 18.69 29.01 -9.24
CA SER A 361 18.44 29.11 -10.69
C SER A 361 17.72 27.91 -11.29
N GLU A 362 17.65 26.78 -10.60
CA GLU A 362 17.09 25.53 -11.14
C GLU A 362 15.92 24.99 -10.31
N LYS A 363 15.94 25.19 -8.99
CA LYS A 363 15.07 24.51 -8.04
C LYS A 363 14.53 25.45 -6.97
N SER A 364 13.33 25.12 -6.51
CA SER A 364 12.70 25.69 -5.33
C SER A 364 12.58 24.66 -4.22
N TYR A 365 12.79 25.10 -2.98
CA TYR A 365 12.81 24.28 -1.78
C TYR A 365 11.85 24.84 -0.75
N LEU A 366 10.91 24.00 -0.30
CA LEU A 366 10.00 24.28 0.81
C LEU A 366 10.40 23.41 2.00
N LEU A 367 10.89 24.04 3.06
CA LEU A 367 11.23 23.39 4.32
C LEU A 367 10.04 23.44 5.26
N THR A 368 9.66 22.30 5.82
CA THR A 368 8.54 22.21 6.77
C THR A 368 8.90 21.39 8.00
N SER A 369 8.19 21.61 9.11
CA SER A 369 8.26 20.72 10.27
C SER A 369 7.51 19.41 10.02
N ARG A 370 7.90 18.34 10.69
CA ARG A 370 7.15 17.08 10.74
C ARG A 370 5.91 17.26 11.62
N VAL A 371 4.76 16.75 11.15
CA VAL A 371 3.60 16.52 12.01
C VAL A 371 3.79 15.18 12.74
N PRO A 372 3.66 15.13 14.08
CA PRO A 372 3.74 13.89 14.83
C PRO A 372 2.67 12.88 14.38
N GLY A 373 3.01 11.60 14.44
CA GLY A 373 2.09 10.51 14.12
C GLY A 373 2.60 9.59 13.00
N LEU A 374 1.71 8.69 12.60
CA LEU A 374 1.89 7.75 11.51
C LEU A 374 1.07 8.18 10.31
N ARG A 375 1.57 7.88 9.11
CA ARG A 375 0.84 8.16 7.87
C ARG A 375 -0.37 7.25 7.79
N LEU A 376 -1.55 7.81 7.55
CA LEU A 376 -2.80 7.04 7.47
C LEU A 376 -2.70 5.86 6.49
N GLY A 377 -2.11 6.06 5.30
CA GLY A 377 -1.92 4.99 4.32
C GLY A 377 -1.06 3.80 4.79
N MET A 378 -0.34 3.91 5.91
CA MET A 378 0.42 2.81 6.52
C MET A 378 -0.35 2.05 7.59
N CYS A 379 -1.50 2.56 8.04
CA CYS A 379 -2.27 1.97 9.14
C CYS A 379 -3.79 1.92 8.86
N ILE A 380 -4.24 2.36 7.68
CA ILE A 380 -5.66 2.38 7.31
C ILE A 380 -6.29 0.99 7.41
N ASP A 381 -5.54 -0.04 7.01
CA ASP A 381 -5.99 -1.44 7.08
C ASP A 381 -6.14 -1.93 8.53
N THR A 382 -5.46 -1.33 9.50
CA THR A 382 -5.50 -1.79 10.90
C THR A 382 -6.36 -0.92 11.80
N LEU A 383 -7.14 0.01 11.23
CA LEU A 383 -8.16 0.71 11.99
C LEU A 383 -9.29 -0.25 12.34
N SER A 384 -9.64 -0.34 13.61
CA SER A 384 -10.94 -0.90 14.03
C SER A 384 -12.09 -0.05 13.51
N ASP A 385 -13.31 -0.60 13.50
CA ASP A 385 -14.51 0.15 13.10
C ASP A 385 -14.72 1.42 13.94
N GLY A 386 -14.39 1.35 15.24
CA GLY A 386 -14.44 2.51 16.15
C GLY A 386 -13.38 3.58 15.82
N GLU A 387 -12.15 3.17 15.52
CA GLU A 387 -11.08 4.08 15.06
C GLU A 387 -11.43 4.70 13.70
N ALA A 388 -11.98 3.92 12.76
CA ALA A 388 -12.41 4.40 11.46
C ALA A 388 -13.55 5.43 11.59
N LYS A 389 -14.55 5.17 12.44
CA LYS A 389 -15.61 6.14 12.75
C LYS A 389 -15.04 7.42 13.35
N THR A 390 -14.08 7.31 14.26
CA THR A 390 -13.39 8.47 14.85
C THR A 390 -12.63 9.26 13.79
N LEU A 391 -11.90 8.59 12.89
CA LEU A 391 -11.22 9.20 11.76
C LEU A 391 -12.20 9.97 10.87
N VAL A 392 -13.37 9.40 10.55
CA VAL A 392 -14.40 10.09 9.76
C VAL A 392 -14.86 11.37 10.47
N CYS A 393 -15.15 11.30 11.77
CA CYS A 393 -15.53 12.48 12.56
C CYS A 393 -14.41 13.54 12.57
N ASP A 394 -13.16 13.12 12.76
CA ASP A 394 -12.01 14.04 12.77
C ASP A 394 -11.82 14.70 11.39
N LEU A 395 -11.96 13.95 10.29
CA LEU A 395 -11.89 14.49 8.92
C LEU A 395 -13.04 15.45 8.62
N GLN A 396 -14.27 15.13 9.04
CA GLN A 396 -15.42 16.03 8.91
C GLN A 396 -15.19 17.33 9.68
N LYS A 397 -14.64 17.25 10.89
CA LYS A 397 -14.25 18.42 11.68
C LYS A 397 -13.19 19.26 10.96
N CYS A 398 -12.14 18.63 10.43
CA CYS A 398 -11.11 19.33 9.65
C CYS A 398 -11.71 20.04 8.44
N LEU A 399 -12.58 19.38 7.69
CA LEU A 399 -13.27 20.00 6.54
C LEU A 399 -14.17 21.17 6.96
N GLY A 400 -14.87 21.05 8.10
CA GLY A 400 -15.66 22.13 8.67
C GLY A 400 -14.81 23.36 9.00
N GLU A 401 -13.68 23.16 9.66
CA GLU A 401 -12.74 24.23 9.99
C GLU A 401 -12.12 24.88 8.73
N LEU A 402 -11.72 24.08 7.73
CA LEU A 402 -11.20 24.61 6.46
C LEU A 402 -12.23 25.47 5.72
N ARG A 403 -13.51 25.06 5.72
CA ARG A 403 -14.59 25.81 5.08
C ARG A 403 -14.96 27.09 5.81
N ALA A 404 -14.70 27.15 7.12
CA ALA A 404 -14.96 28.32 7.95
C ALA A 404 -13.85 29.38 7.88
N ILE A 405 -12.73 29.11 7.18
CA ILE A 405 -11.65 30.08 7.01
C ILE A 405 -12.21 31.31 6.27
N PRO A 406 -12.07 32.53 6.84
CA PRO A 406 -12.58 33.74 6.21
C PRO A 406 -11.79 34.05 4.94
N LYS A 407 -12.50 34.60 3.95
CA LYS A 407 -11.88 35.04 2.72
C LYS A 407 -11.45 36.50 2.81
N GLU A 408 -10.22 36.70 3.25
CA GLU A 408 -9.65 38.05 3.44
C GLU A 408 -8.78 38.51 2.27
N VAL A 409 -8.15 37.57 1.55
CA VAL A 409 -7.22 37.87 0.46
C VAL A 409 -7.97 38.01 -0.86
N ALA A 410 -7.68 39.09 -1.58
CA ALA A 410 -8.24 39.41 -2.90
C ALA A 410 -9.79 39.30 -2.96
N PRO A 411 -10.52 40.10 -2.16
CA PRO A 411 -11.98 39.98 -2.02
C PRO A 411 -12.76 40.25 -3.32
N LYS A 412 -12.13 40.89 -4.31
CA LYS A 412 -12.70 41.13 -5.65
C LYS A 412 -12.93 39.86 -6.46
N TYR A 413 -12.27 38.76 -6.11
CA TYR A 413 -12.44 37.47 -6.76
C TYR A 413 -13.31 36.57 -5.88
N VAL A 414 -14.06 35.64 -6.46
CA VAL A 414 -14.84 34.62 -5.74
C VAL A 414 -14.06 33.30 -5.63
N ILE A 415 -13.20 32.97 -6.59
CA ILE A 415 -12.33 31.78 -6.54
C ILE A 415 -10.89 32.17 -6.84
N THR A 416 -9.99 31.89 -5.90
CA THR A 416 -8.55 32.15 -6.01
C THR A 416 -7.76 31.06 -5.29
N ASN A 417 -6.45 31.04 -5.51
CA ASN A 417 -5.52 30.37 -4.62
C ASN A 417 -5.38 31.14 -3.29
N VAL A 418 -4.59 30.63 -2.34
CA VAL A 418 -4.47 31.23 -0.99
C VAL A 418 -3.72 32.57 -0.98
N LEU A 419 -3.02 32.90 -2.06
CA LEU A 419 -2.33 34.18 -2.26
C LEU A 419 -3.17 35.17 -3.07
N GLY A 420 -4.44 34.84 -3.37
CA GLY A 420 -5.32 35.69 -4.18
C GLY A 420 -5.02 35.68 -5.67
N LYS A 421 -4.24 34.70 -6.16
CA LYS A 421 -3.86 34.53 -7.57
C LYS A 421 -4.62 33.36 -8.23
N ALA A 422 -4.27 33.05 -9.47
CA ALA A 422 -4.75 31.90 -10.23
C ALA A 422 -4.48 30.56 -9.50
N CYS A 423 -5.39 29.62 -9.67
CA CYS A 423 -5.33 28.29 -9.06
C CYS A 423 -4.47 27.34 -9.90
N TYR A 424 -3.74 26.45 -9.22
CA TYR A 424 -3.15 25.26 -9.85
C TYR A 424 -3.85 24.03 -9.27
N ASP A 425 -4.55 23.26 -10.09
CA ASP A 425 -5.16 21.99 -9.71
C ASP A 425 -5.09 21.03 -10.90
N TYR A 426 -4.53 19.84 -10.68
CA TYR A 426 -4.33 18.86 -11.74
C TYR A 426 -5.65 18.41 -12.38
N ARG A 427 -6.76 18.41 -11.65
CA ARG A 427 -8.08 18.04 -12.16
C ARG A 427 -8.66 19.12 -13.06
N ILE A 428 -8.39 20.39 -12.75
CA ILE A 428 -8.75 21.51 -13.63
C ILE A 428 -7.93 21.38 -14.92
N ASN A 429 -6.60 21.23 -14.81
CA ASN A 429 -5.73 21.16 -15.98
C ASN A 429 -5.98 19.91 -16.84
N ALA A 430 -6.29 18.76 -16.23
CA ALA A 430 -6.65 17.55 -16.95
C ALA A 430 -7.98 17.67 -17.71
N GLY A 431 -8.85 18.59 -17.30
CA GLY A 431 -10.12 18.89 -17.96
C GLY A 431 -10.05 19.98 -19.02
N LEU A 432 -8.89 20.61 -19.25
CA LEU A 432 -8.71 21.71 -20.19
C LEU A 432 -7.73 21.33 -21.30
N ASP A 433 -7.96 21.84 -22.52
CA ASP A 433 -6.91 21.84 -23.53
C ASP A 433 -5.75 22.73 -23.06
N TYR A 434 -4.52 22.22 -23.24
CA TYR A 434 -3.32 22.95 -22.88
C TYR A 434 -3.13 24.16 -23.80
N ASP A 435 -2.90 25.32 -23.18
CA ASP A 435 -2.63 26.58 -23.86
C ASP A 435 -1.34 27.15 -23.27
N GLU A 436 -0.32 27.30 -24.12
CA GLU A 436 1.01 27.80 -23.73
C GLU A 436 0.95 29.24 -23.20
N GLY A 437 0.03 30.08 -23.70
CA GLY A 437 -0.13 31.46 -23.25
C GLY A 437 -0.80 31.59 -21.88
N ARG A 438 -1.66 30.62 -21.52
CA ARG A 438 -2.28 30.51 -20.20
C ARG A 438 -1.35 29.82 -19.20
N GLY A 439 -0.64 28.79 -19.65
CA GLY A 439 0.07 27.85 -18.80
C GLY A 439 -0.87 27.01 -17.93
N ASP A 440 -0.31 26.50 -16.82
CA ASP A 440 -0.97 25.55 -15.92
C ASP A 440 -1.76 26.21 -14.77
N PHE A 441 -1.83 27.54 -14.74
CA PHE A 441 -2.54 28.30 -13.71
C PHE A 441 -3.83 28.87 -14.30
N VAL A 442 -4.95 28.66 -13.61
CA VAL A 442 -6.29 28.98 -14.13
C VAL A 442 -7.02 29.91 -13.16
N GLY A 443 -7.61 30.99 -13.69
CA GLY A 443 -8.22 32.08 -12.91
C GLY A 443 -7.24 33.23 -12.65
N PRO A 444 -7.40 34.00 -11.55
CA PRO A 444 -8.47 33.95 -10.55
C PRO A 444 -9.84 34.32 -11.14
N PHE A 445 -10.92 33.92 -10.49
CA PHE A 445 -12.29 34.10 -11.01
C PHE A 445 -13.07 35.11 -10.19
N VAL A 446 -13.73 36.05 -10.89
CA VAL A 446 -14.57 37.09 -10.28
C VAL A 446 -15.91 36.56 -9.76
N ASN A 447 -16.41 35.45 -10.29
CA ASN A 447 -17.64 34.78 -9.86
C ASN A 447 -17.55 33.26 -10.13
N GLU A 448 -18.50 32.49 -9.59
CA GLU A 448 -18.55 31.03 -9.79
C GLU A 448 -18.96 30.64 -11.22
N GLU A 449 -19.72 31.50 -11.91
CA GLU A 449 -20.16 31.25 -13.28
C GLU A 449 -18.98 31.14 -14.24
N LEU A 450 -18.06 32.11 -14.22
CA LEU A 450 -16.86 32.11 -15.06
C LEU A 450 -15.96 30.88 -14.78
N PHE A 451 -15.89 30.46 -13.52
CA PHE A 451 -15.17 29.24 -13.14
C PHE A 451 -15.84 28.00 -13.77
N ASN A 452 -17.16 27.86 -13.63
CA ASN A 452 -17.92 26.74 -14.18
C ASN A 452 -17.89 26.71 -15.72
N GLU A 453 -17.98 27.86 -16.39
CA GLU A 453 -17.84 27.99 -17.83
C GLU A 453 -16.47 27.51 -18.30
N THR A 454 -15.40 27.93 -17.62
CA THR A 454 -14.04 27.51 -17.93
C THR A 454 -13.92 25.98 -17.89
N LEU A 455 -14.50 25.32 -16.89
CA LEU A 455 -14.50 23.86 -16.78
C LEU A 455 -15.38 23.15 -17.83
N ARG A 456 -16.46 23.80 -18.30
CA ARG A 456 -17.34 23.23 -19.34
C ARG A 456 -16.71 23.28 -20.73
N VAL A 457 -16.02 24.37 -21.07
CA VAL A 457 -15.42 24.58 -22.40
C VAL A 457 -14.34 23.54 -22.70
N GLY A 458 -13.60 23.06 -21.70
CA GLY A 458 -12.66 21.94 -21.87
C GLY A 458 -13.31 20.57 -22.07
N GLY A 459 -14.59 20.40 -21.72
CA GLY A 459 -15.33 19.14 -21.87
C GLY A 459 -15.95 18.93 -23.27
N CYS A 460 -16.15 20.00 -24.06
CA CYS A 460 -16.89 19.91 -25.32
C CYS A 460 -16.11 19.30 -26.50
N PHE A 461 -14.77 19.23 -26.46
CA PHE A 461 -13.95 18.67 -27.55
C PHE A 461 -13.42 17.25 -27.28
N SER A 462 -13.62 16.71 -26.07
CA SER A 462 -13.10 15.38 -25.71
C SER A 462 -13.92 14.22 -26.27
N SER A 463 -15.20 14.43 -26.65
CA SER A 463 -16.02 13.36 -27.23
C SER A 463 -15.58 12.92 -28.63
N GLN A 464 -14.93 13.80 -29.40
CA GLN A 464 -14.46 13.49 -30.76
C GLN A 464 -13.10 12.78 -30.79
N ARG A 465 -12.22 12.96 -29.79
CA ARG A 465 -10.91 12.26 -29.76
C ARG A 465 -10.99 10.79 -29.38
N THR A 466 -12.07 10.32 -28.76
CA THR A 466 -12.21 8.91 -28.39
C THR A 466 -12.46 7.98 -29.60
N GLN A 467 -12.86 8.52 -30.76
CA GLN A 467 -13.05 7.74 -31.99
C GLN A 467 -11.76 7.58 -32.82
N ASP A 468 -10.84 8.55 -32.77
CA ASP A 468 -9.64 8.53 -33.64
C ASP A 468 -8.49 7.67 -33.08
N CYS A 469 -8.48 7.33 -31.79
CA CYS A 469 -7.49 6.41 -31.21
C CYS A 469 -7.82 4.92 -31.38
N LEU A 470 -8.95 4.55 -31.99
CA LEU A 470 -9.32 3.15 -32.26
C LEU A 470 -8.81 2.63 -33.63
N HIS A 471 -8.24 3.49 -34.48
CA HIS A 471 -7.73 3.10 -35.81
C HIS A 471 -6.21 3.09 -35.97
N ALA A 472 -5.45 3.17 -34.87
CA ALA A 472 -4.01 2.93 -34.88
C ALA A 472 -3.61 2.01 -33.72
N ARG A 473 -3.80 0.70 -33.91
CA ARG A 473 -3.03 -0.36 -33.26
C ARG A 473 -2.54 -1.34 -34.29
#